data_AF-A0A3N7EQ00-F1
#
_entry.id   AF-A0A3N7EQ00-F1
#
_cell.length_a   1.000
_cell.length_b   1.000
_cell.length_c   1.000
_cell.angle_alpha   90.00
_cell.angle_beta   90.00
_cell.angle_gamma   90.00
#
_symmetry.space_group_name_H-M   'P 1'
#
loop_
_entity.id
_entity.type
_entity.pdbx_description
1 polymer ?
#
loop_
_entity_poly.entity_id
_entity_poly.type
_entity_poly.pdbx_seq_one_letter_code
_entity_poly.pdbx_strand_id
1 'polypeptide(L)'
;MCSGRNCCQASIPSLLQVFKPRLDPTNVDQGACKLAVLVNETWFASNISDPFALLSIDYVPAILGWVMNVNVSYISFYCQRNNNESLISECACWPGFEGNPYLELGCKVVGSVIFILVLLFGLWRLYKLIKKRQNKELKKKFFKRNGGLLLQQQLSTSDGSVQKTKIYSSKELEVATDGFNVNRILGEGGQGTVYKGMLTDGRIIAVKKSKVVDEENLEEFINEVVILSQMNHRNVVKLLGCCLETQVPILVYEFISNGNLYKYIHVQNDDFLLSWEMRLRIAIEVAGALSYLHSAASIPIYHRDIKSTNILLDEKYRATISDFGSSRSIAIDQTHLTTHVQGTFGYLDPEYFQSSQFTEKSDVYSFGVVLVELLSGKKPIFSASPTESRSLATHFIMLMEDNRLFDILDARVKEHCHNEEVVAVGNLARKCLNLNGKNRPTMKEVTTELERVIQKGSNVQQDSQENESIMADLSMQYMGCISDINNDL
;
A
#
# COMPACT_ATOMS: atom_id res chain seq x y z
N MET A 1 -58.93 31.98 -68.08
CA MET A 1 -60.11 31.12 -68.36
C MET A 1 -59.68 30.09 -69.38
N CYS A 2 -59.98 28.81 -69.14
CA CYS A 2 -59.69 27.73 -70.06
C CYS A 2 -61.04 27.16 -70.52
N SER A 3 -61.30 27.08 -71.83
CA SER A 3 -62.54 26.54 -72.39
C SER A 3 -62.20 25.43 -73.37
N GLY A 4 -62.66 24.20 -73.09
CA GLY A 4 -62.39 23.03 -73.92
C GLY A 4 -63.43 21.93 -73.67
N ARG A 5 -63.61 21.03 -74.65
CA ARG A 5 -64.39 19.79 -74.47
C ARG A 5 -63.46 18.73 -73.87
N ASN A 6 -63.84 18.12 -72.75
CA ASN A 6 -63.16 17.03 -72.00
C ASN A 6 -62.03 17.41 -71.02
N CYS A 7 -60.98 18.12 -71.43
CA CYS A 7 -59.87 18.53 -70.54
C CYS A 7 -59.37 19.94 -70.88
N CYS A 8 -58.96 20.70 -69.87
CA CYS A 8 -58.43 22.05 -70.04
C CYS A 8 -57.29 22.31 -69.05
N GLN A 9 -56.17 22.83 -69.54
CA GLN A 9 -55.00 23.18 -68.74
C GLN A 9 -54.75 24.69 -68.82
N ALA A 10 -54.43 25.29 -67.67
CA ALA A 10 -53.95 26.67 -67.61
C ALA A 10 -52.77 26.75 -66.64
N SER A 11 -51.68 27.38 -67.06
CA SER A 11 -50.58 27.71 -66.16
C SER A 11 -51.00 28.84 -65.24
N ILE A 12 -50.71 28.70 -63.95
CA ILE A 12 -50.91 29.79 -63.00
C ILE A 12 -49.78 30.82 -63.21
N PRO A 13 -50.08 32.09 -63.51
CA PRO A 13 -49.07 33.13 -63.60
C PRO A 13 -48.21 33.22 -62.33
N SER A 14 -46.91 33.40 -62.50
CA SER A 14 -46.00 33.73 -61.41
C SER A 14 -46.44 35.05 -60.73
N LEU A 15 -46.33 35.11 -59.39
CA LEU A 15 -46.63 36.29 -58.54
C LEU A 15 -48.10 36.54 -58.15
N LEU A 16 -49.00 35.56 -58.29
CA LEU A 16 -50.36 35.68 -57.75
C LEU A 16 -50.36 35.65 -56.21
N GLN A 17 -50.86 36.72 -55.58
CA GLN A 17 -51.04 36.77 -54.12
C GLN A 17 -52.22 35.92 -53.64
N VAL A 18 -53.27 35.83 -54.46
CA VAL A 18 -54.48 35.06 -54.17
C VAL A 18 -54.93 34.38 -55.46
N PHE A 19 -55.10 33.07 -55.42
CA PHE A 19 -55.66 32.29 -56.52
C PHE A 19 -56.92 31.58 -56.04
N LYS A 20 -58.07 31.93 -56.62
CA LYS A 20 -59.37 31.32 -56.33
C LYS A 20 -59.97 30.75 -57.61
N PRO A 21 -59.78 29.45 -57.90
CA PRO A 21 -60.37 28.84 -59.09
C PRO A 21 -61.90 28.74 -58.92
N ARG A 22 -62.64 28.98 -60.02
CA ARG A 22 -64.08 28.66 -60.14
C ARG A 22 -64.27 27.68 -61.30
N LEU A 23 -65.15 26.70 -61.09
CA LEU A 23 -65.50 25.68 -62.07
C LEU A 23 -66.98 25.82 -62.38
N ASP A 24 -67.28 26.34 -63.56
CA ASP A 24 -68.66 26.51 -64.04
C ASP A 24 -68.92 25.53 -65.20
N PRO A 25 -69.93 24.65 -65.13
CA PRO A 25 -70.26 23.73 -66.22
C PRO A 25 -70.84 24.50 -67.41
N THR A 26 -70.38 24.20 -68.62
CA THR A 26 -70.74 24.95 -69.83
C THR A 26 -71.99 24.44 -70.56
N ASN A 27 -72.56 23.27 -70.22
CA ASN A 27 -73.87 22.80 -70.69
C ASN A 27 -74.39 21.62 -69.84
N VAL A 28 -75.69 21.60 -69.53
CA VAL A 28 -76.32 20.70 -68.54
C VAL A 28 -76.45 19.25 -69.02
N ASP A 29 -76.42 18.97 -70.33
CA ASP A 29 -76.78 17.64 -70.85
C ASP A 29 -75.65 16.82 -71.50
N GLN A 30 -74.38 17.23 -71.41
CA GLN A 30 -73.24 16.40 -71.87
C GLN A 30 -72.02 16.56 -70.95
N GLY A 31 -71.84 15.59 -70.02
CA GLY A 31 -70.57 15.26 -69.35
C GLY A 31 -69.83 16.41 -68.64
N ALA A 32 -70.22 16.76 -67.42
CA ALA A 32 -69.54 17.77 -66.60
C ALA A 32 -68.07 17.42 -66.30
N CYS A 33 -67.19 18.43 -66.24
CA CYS A 33 -65.82 18.32 -65.70
C CYS A 33 -65.86 17.77 -64.27
N LYS A 34 -65.16 16.65 -64.00
CA LYS A 34 -65.23 15.95 -62.70
C LYS A 34 -64.09 16.24 -61.72
N LEU A 35 -62.95 16.77 -62.19
CA LEU A 35 -61.75 16.92 -61.39
C LEU A 35 -60.94 18.14 -61.85
N ALA A 36 -60.49 18.95 -60.89
CA ALA A 36 -59.53 20.02 -61.12
C ALA A 36 -58.43 19.91 -60.08
N VAL A 37 -57.18 19.92 -60.53
CA VAL A 37 -56.02 19.66 -59.68
C VAL A 37 -54.93 20.67 -60.00
N LEU A 38 -54.30 21.20 -58.96
CA LEU A 38 -53.08 21.98 -59.08
C LEU A 38 -51.88 21.04 -58.90
N VAL A 39 -51.01 21.00 -59.89
CA VAL A 39 -49.89 20.07 -59.94
C VAL A 39 -48.63 20.78 -60.42
N ASN A 40 -47.48 20.36 -59.93
CA ASN A 40 -46.19 20.83 -60.41
C ASN A 40 -46.01 20.50 -61.91
N GLU A 41 -45.61 21.50 -62.71
CA GLU A 41 -45.55 21.39 -64.17
C GLU A 41 -44.57 20.31 -64.66
N THR A 42 -43.38 20.21 -64.05
CA THR A 42 -42.37 19.24 -64.48
C THR A 42 -42.79 17.82 -64.10
N TRP A 43 -43.38 17.63 -62.91
CA TRP A 43 -43.96 16.35 -62.50
C TRP A 43 -45.12 15.93 -63.41
N PHE A 44 -46.00 16.86 -63.78
CA PHE A 44 -47.13 16.56 -64.66
C PHE A 44 -46.64 16.11 -66.04
N ALA A 45 -45.69 16.85 -66.64
CA ALA A 45 -45.12 16.51 -67.94
C ALA A 45 -44.35 15.19 -67.93
N SER A 46 -43.70 14.82 -66.82
CA SER A 46 -42.92 13.58 -66.71
C SER A 46 -43.76 12.34 -66.40
N ASN A 47 -44.86 12.50 -65.65
CA ASN A 47 -45.59 11.37 -65.08
C ASN A 47 -46.97 11.12 -65.70
N ILE A 48 -47.53 12.08 -66.44
CA ILE A 48 -48.90 11.97 -66.97
C ILE A 48 -48.90 12.13 -68.49
N SER A 49 -49.10 11.00 -69.17
CA SER A 49 -49.23 10.95 -70.64
C SER A 49 -50.69 11.06 -71.10
N ASP A 50 -51.64 10.63 -70.26
CA ASP A 50 -53.09 10.72 -70.49
C ASP A 50 -53.75 11.48 -69.33
N PRO A 51 -54.44 12.61 -69.57
CA PRO A 51 -55.13 13.37 -68.53
C PRO A 51 -56.13 12.56 -67.71
N PHE A 52 -56.72 11.49 -68.25
CA PHE A 52 -57.64 10.64 -67.50
C PHE A 52 -56.96 9.78 -66.42
N ALA A 53 -55.64 9.59 -66.49
CA ALA A 53 -54.87 8.88 -65.46
C ALA A 53 -54.92 9.58 -64.09
N LEU A 54 -55.23 10.88 -64.04
CA LEU A 54 -55.43 11.64 -62.80
C LEU A 54 -56.57 11.09 -61.94
N LEU A 55 -57.56 10.40 -62.52
CA LEU A 55 -58.66 9.79 -61.77
C LEU A 55 -58.22 8.59 -60.92
N SER A 56 -57.04 8.02 -61.21
CA SER A 56 -56.46 6.87 -60.51
C SER A 56 -55.28 7.22 -59.60
N ILE A 57 -54.93 8.51 -59.46
CA ILE A 57 -53.78 8.96 -58.67
C ILE A 57 -54.28 9.52 -57.33
N ASP A 58 -53.78 8.96 -56.22
CA ASP A 58 -54.21 9.34 -54.87
C ASP A 58 -53.72 10.73 -54.44
N TYR A 59 -52.57 11.18 -54.96
CA TYR A 59 -52.00 12.49 -54.65
C TYR A 59 -51.16 13.03 -55.79
N VAL A 60 -51.13 14.36 -55.91
CA VAL A 60 -50.22 15.07 -56.81
C VAL A 60 -49.35 16.06 -56.03
N PRO A 61 -48.07 16.23 -56.39
CA PRO A 61 -47.23 17.21 -55.74
C PRO A 61 -47.54 18.62 -56.26
N ALA A 62 -47.71 19.57 -55.34
CA ALA A 62 -47.69 21.00 -55.62
C ALA A 62 -46.54 21.65 -54.82
N ILE A 63 -45.73 22.47 -55.47
CA ILE A 63 -44.63 23.20 -54.81
C ILE A 63 -45.09 24.64 -54.59
N LEU A 64 -45.13 25.08 -53.33
CA LEU A 64 -45.36 26.47 -52.94
C LEU A 64 -44.00 27.13 -52.68
N GLY A 65 -43.61 28.05 -53.57
CA GLY A 65 -42.46 28.91 -53.39
C GLY A 65 -42.89 30.30 -52.90
N TRP A 66 -42.19 30.86 -51.93
CA TRP A 66 -42.38 32.22 -51.45
C TRP A 66 -41.20 33.08 -51.88
N VAL A 67 -41.47 34.27 -52.42
CA VAL A 67 -40.41 35.21 -52.79
C VAL A 67 -40.13 36.14 -51.61
N MET A 68 -38.96 35.99 -50.99
CA MET A 68 -38.44 36.98 -50.05
C MET A 68 -37.55 37.97 -50.80
N ASN A 69 -38.01 39.22 -50.94
CA ASN A 69 -37.26 40.28 -51.61
C ASN A 69 -36.26 40.92 -50.63
N VAL A 70 -35.25 40.15 -50.21
CA VAL A 70 -34.28 40.61 -49.22
C VAL A 70 -32.89 40.06 -49.55
N ASN A 71 -31.90 40.94 -49.71
CA ASN A 71 -30.49 40.57 -49.68
C ASN A 71 -30.10 40.47 -48.21
N VAL A 72 -30.07 39.25 -47.68
CA VAL A 72 -29.70 38.98 -46.29
C VAL A 72 -28.50 38.07 -46.29
N SER A 73 -27.45 38.53 -45.63
CA SER A 73 -26.27 37.73 -45.31
C SER A 73 -26.16 37.69 -43.79
N TYR A 74 -26.20 36.49 -43.23
CA TYR A 74 -25.84 36.25 -41.83
C TYR A 74 -24.49 35.55 -41.75
N ILE A 75 -23.99 35.35 -40.54
CA ILE A 75 -22.70 34.70 -40.29
C ILE A 75 -22.66 33.26 -40.83
N SER A 76 -23.81 32.56 -40.88
CA SER A 76 -23.89 31.13 -41.21
C SER A 76 -24.51 30.79 -42.58
N PHE A 77 -25.20 31.72 -43.24
CA PHE A 77 -25.78 31.52 -44.58
C PHE A 77 -25.81 32.82 -45.41
N TYR A 78 -25.91 32.68 -46.72
CA TYR A 78 -26.09 33.78 -47.66
C TYR A 78 -27.21 33.46 -48.66
N CYS A 79 -27.89 34.49 -49.16
CA CYS A 79 -28.87 34.37 -50.24
C CYS A 79 -28.45 35.28 -51.39
N GLN A 80 -28.38 34.74 -52.61
CA GLN A 80 -28.01 35.51 -53.79
C GLN A 80 -29.09 35.44 -54.87
N ARG A 81 -29.30 36.55 -55.56
CA ARG A 81 -30.24 36.64 -56.68
C ARG A 81 -29.60 36.05 -57.92
N ASN A 82 -30.30 35.14 -58.59
CA ASN A 82 -29.84 34.59 -59.87
C ASN A 82 -30.13 35.60 -60.98
N ASN A 83 -29.12 35.99 -61.78
CA ASN A 83 -29.23 37.10 -62.74
C ASN A 83 -30.03 36.77 -64.01
N ASN A 84 -30.51 35.54 -64.16
CA ASN A 84 -31.33 35.12 -65.31
C ASN A 84 -32.78 34.96 -64.87
N GLU A 85 -33.60 36.00 -65.10
CA GLU A 85 -35.08 36.05 -65.14
C GLU A 85 -35.91 35.40 -64.01
N SER A 86 -35.31 34.77 -63.00
CA SER A 86 -36.01 34.25 -61.83
C SER A 86 -35.97 35.27 -60.69
N LEU A 87 -37.14 35.74 -60.26
CA LEU A 87 -37.37 36.55 -59.05
C LEU A 87 -37.03 35.83 -57.72
N ILE A 88 -36.36 34.67 -57.79
CA ILE A 88 -36.14 33.75 -56.68
C ILE A 88 -34.71 33.93 -56.16
N SER A 89 -34.58 34.26 -54.88
CA SER A 89 -33.30 34.24 -54.17
C SER A 89 -33.07 32.83 -53.63
N GLU A 90 -31.97 32.19 -54.02
CA GLU A 90 -31.59 30.88 -53.50
C GLU A 90 -30.60 31.06 -52.35
N CYS A 91 -30.90 30.47 -51.20
CA CYS A 91 -30.06 30.55 -50.00
C CYS A 91 -29.21 29.30 -49.84
N ALA A 92 -27.95 29.47 -49.45
CA ALA A 92 -27.01 28.40 -49.15
C ALA A 92 -26.28 28.66 -47.83
N CYS A 93 -25.92 27.60 -47.10
CA CYS A 93 -25.03 27.74 -45.96
C CYS A 93 -23.62 28.16 -46.44
N TRP A 94 -22.93 28.99 -45.67
CA TRP A 94 -21.54 29.34 -45.96
C TRP A 94 -20.63 28.09 -45.93
N PRO A 95 -19.53 28.03 -46.70
CA PRO A 95 -18.57 26.93 -46.61
C PRO A 95 -18.14 26.64 -45.16
N GLY A 96 -18.29 25.39 -44.71
CA GLY A 96 -18.04 24.98 -43.32
C GLY A 96 -19.30 24.83 -42.44
N PHE A 97 -20.46 25.21 -42.96
CA PHE A 97 -21.77 25.00 -42.34
C PHE A 97 -22.62 24.05 -43.18
N GLU A 98 -23.32 23.12 -42.53
CA GLU A 98 -24.33 22.25 -43.16
C GLU A 98 -25.68 22.40 -42.48
N GLY A 99 -26.75 22.18 -43.23
CA GLY A 99 -28.13 22.22 -42.75
C GLY A 99 -29.05 23.00 -43.68
N ASN A 100 -30.20 23.45 -43.16
CA ASN A 100 -31.22 24.11 -43.96
C ASN A 100 -31.16 25.63 -43.76
N PRO A 101 -30.78 26.43 -44.77
CA PRO A 101 -30.64 27.89 -44.64
C PRO A 101 -31.98 28.63 -44.46
N TYR A 102 -33.12 27.95 -44.67
CA TYR A 102 -34.45 28.55 -44.55
C TYR A 102 -35.06 28.39 -43.14
N LEU A 103 -34.39 27.70 -42.21
CA LEU A 103 -34.81 27.56 -40.81
C LEU A 103 -33.97 28.47 -39.90
N GLU A 104 -34.59 29.02 -38.85
CA GLU A 104 -33.87 29.79 -37.82
C GLU A 104 -32.79 28.89 -37.19
N LEU A 105 -31.52 29.34 -37.24
CA LEU A 105 -30.33 28.55 -36.83
C LEU A 105 -30.15 27.20 -37.57
N GLY A 106 -30.69 27.08 -38.79
CA GLY A 106 -30.68 25.83 -39.54
C GLY A 106 -29.33 25.42 -40.13
N CYS A 107 -28.41 26.36 -40.38
CA CYS A 107 -27.03 26.09 -40.78
C CYS A 107 -26.12 25.95 -39.54
N LYS A 108 -25.56 24.74 -39.31
CA LYS A 108 -24.70 24.41 -38.16
C LYS A 108 -23.27 24.14 -38.60
N VAL A 109 -22.31 24.51 -37.76
CA VAL A 109 -20.88 24.24 -38.01
C VAL A 109 -20.62 22.73 -37.96
N VAL A 110 -20.10 22.17 -39.04
CA VAL A 110 -19.69 20.76 -39.10
C VAL A 110 -18.32 20.61 -38.47
N GLY A 111 -18.17 19.73 -37.48
CA GLY A 111 -16.87 19.37 -36.90
C GLY A 111 -16.37 20.24 -35.74
N SER A 112 -17.11 21.25 -35.29
CA SER A 112 -16.73 22.08 -34.12
C SER A 112 -16.56 21.24 -32.84
N VAL A 113 -17.46 20.27 -32.61
CA VAL A 113 -17.38 19.34 -31.47
C VAL A 113 -16.15 18.45 -31.57
N ILE A 114 -15.84 17.92 -32.76
CA ILE A 114 -14.67 17.07 -32.99
C ILE A 114 -13.39 17.88 -32.77
N PHE A 115 -13.32 19.09 -33.31
CA PHE A 115 -12.19 20.00 -33.13
C PHE A 115 -11.96 20.34 -31.65
N ILE A 116 -13.02 20.64 -30.90
CA ILE A 116 -12.95 20.88 -29.45
C ILE A 116 -12.46 19.63 -28.71
N LEU A 117 -12.98 18.44 -29.05
CA LEU A 117 -12.54 17.18 -28.45
C LEU A 117 -11.05 16.89 -28.72
N VAL A 118 -10.57 17.14 -29.95
CA VAL A 118 -9.15 16.99 -30.32
C VAL A 118 -8.28 17.99 -29.57
N LEU A 119 -8.71 19.26 -29.46
CA LEU A 119 -8.00 20.27 -28.68
C LEU A 119 -7.93 19.91 -27.19
N LEU A 120 -9.04 19.47 -26.58
CA LEU A 120 -9.07 19.03 -25.19
C LEU A 120 -8.16 17.82 -24.95
N PHE A 121 -8.15 16.85 -25.87
CA PHE A 121 -7.23 15.72 -25.79
C PHE A 121 -5.76 16.14 -25.92
N GLY A 122 -5.45 17.08 -26.83
CA GLY A 122 -4.13 17.67 -26.98
C GLY A 122 -3.65 18.38 -25.71
N LEU A 123 -4.51 19.23 -25.13
CA LEU A 123 -4.26 19.92 -23.86
C LEU A 123 -4.06 18.93 -22.70
N TRP A 124 -4.88 17.88 -22.62
CA TRP A 124 -4.74 16.83 -21.61
C TRP A 124 -3.42 16.05 -21.75
N ARG A 125 -3.03 15.71 -22.99
CA ARG A 125 -1.74 15.06 -23.28
C ARG A 125 -0.57 15.97 -22.89
N LEU A 126 -0.62 17.26 -23.24
CA LEU A 126 0.39 18.24 -22.87
C LEU A 126 0.50 18.40 -21.35
N TYR A 127 -0.64 18.54 -20.66
CA TYR A 127 -0.70 18.57 -19.19
C TYR A 127 -0.06 17.32 -18.58
N LYS A 128 -0.39 16.13 -19.09
CA LYS A 128 0.18 14.86 -18.61
C LYS A 128 1.69 14.78 -18.84
N LEU A 129 2.20 15.29 -19.96
CA LEU A 129 3.64 15.38 -20.26
C LEU A 129 4.36 16.36 -19.33
N ILE A 130 3.80 17.55 -19.10
CA ILE A 130 4.34 18.55 -18.18
C ILE A 130 4.38 17.98 -16.76
N LYS A 131 3.28 17.39 -16.29
CA LYS A 131 3.21 16.75 -14.96
C LYS A 131 4.21 15.62 -14.81
N LYS A 132 4.39 14.79 -15.86
CA LYS A 132 5.41 13.72 -15.87
C LYS A 132 6.84 14.28 -15.79
N ARG A 133 7.14 15.38 -16.49
CA ARG A 133 8.44 16.06 -16.41
C ARG A 133 8.69 16.64 -15.02
N GLN A 134 7.72 17.37 -14.46
CA GLN A 134 7.80 17.91 -13.10
C GLN A 134 8.06 16.82 -12.06
N ASN A 135 7.32 15.70 -12.14
CA ASN A 135 7.53 14.57 -11.25
C ASN A 135 8.93 13.95 -11.39
N LYS A 136 9.48 13.87 -12.62
CA LYS A 136 10.84 13.35 -12.85
C LYS A 136 11.89 14.28 -12.23
N GLU A 137 11.75 15.59 -12.39
CA GLU A 137 12.66 16.56 -11.78
C GLU A 137 12.54 16.57 -10.25
N LEU A 138 11.34 16.43 -9.70
CA LEU A 138 11.13 16.31 -8.26
C LEU A 138 11.80 15.05 -7.68
N LYS A 139 11.65 13.90 -8.35
CA LYS A 139 12.34 12.65 -7.96
C LYS A 139 13.86 12.80 -7.99
N LYS A 140 14.42 13.46 -9.01
CA LYS A 140 15.85 13.77 -9.07
C LYS A 140 16.30 14.70 -7.94
N LYS A 141 15.48 15.70 -7.59
CA LYS A 141 15.75 16.61 -6.48
C LYS A 141 15.82 15.84 -5.16
N PHE A 142 14.85 14.96 -4.89
CA PHE A 142 14.86 14.10 -3.71
C PHE A 142 16.03 13.13 -3.72
N PHE A 143 16.32 12.48 -4.84
CA PHE A 143 17.45 11.57 -4.97
C PHE A 143 18.78 12.26 -4.61
N LYS A 144 19.00 13.49 -5.07
CA LYS A 144 20.18 14.28 -4.71
C LYS A 144 20.17 14.69 -3.23
N ARG A 145 19.04 15.18 -2.71
CA ARG A 145 18.89 15.60 -1.30
C ARG A 145 19.18 14.46 -0.34
N ASN A 146 18.65 13.28 -0.63
CA ASN A 146 18.72 12.10 0.23
C ASN A 146 20.03 11.30 0.05
N GLY A 147 21.10 11.94 -0.47
CA GLY A 147 22.43 11.33 -0.57
C GLY A 147 22.60 10.27 -1.65
N GLY A 148 21.71 10.19 -2.65
CA GLY A 148 21.74 9.13 -3.66
C GLY A 148 23.00 9.09 -4.51
N LEU A 149 23.67 10.23 -4.71
CA LEU A 149 24.97 10.29 -5.39
C LEU A 149 26.09 9.63 -4.56
N LEU A 150 26.12 9.89 -3.24
CA LEU A 150 27.10 9.30 -2.33
C LEU A 150 26.90 7.78 -2.24
N LEU A 151 25.65 7.34 -2.11
CA LEU A 151 25.33 5.92 -2.03
C LEU A 151 25.68 5.18 -3.33
N GLN A 152 25.40 5.78 -4.51
CA GLN A 152 25.83 5.20 -5.78
C GLN A 152 27.35 5.07 -5.92
N GLN A 153 28.10 6.07 -5.42
CA GLN A 153 29.55 6.02 -5.42
C GLN A 153 30.06 4.86 -4.54
N GLN A 154 29.54 4.72 -3.32
CA GLN A 154 29.90 3.61 -2.41
C GLN A 154 29.54 2.22 -2.97
N LEU A 155 28.42 2.11 -3.68
CA LEU A 155 28.01 0.88 -4.35
C LEU A 155 28.89 0.52 -5.55
N SER A 156 29.51 1.52 -6.17
CA SER A 156 30.41 1.34 -7.32
C SER A 156 31.85 1.02 -6.88
N THR A 157 32.27 1.47 -5.69
CA THR A 157 33.63 1.27 -5.16
C THR A 157 33.79 0.02 -4.29
N SER A 158 32.72 -0.54 -3.72
CA SER A 158 32.80 -1.75 -2.89
C SER A 158 32.88 -3.02 -3.75
N ASP A 159 34.10 -3.48 -4.00
CA ASP A 159 34.41 -4.74 -4.68
C ASP A 159 34.76 -5.87 -3.71
N GLY A 160 34.23 -5.84 -2.48
CA GLY A 160 34.52 -6.86 -1.47
C GLY A 160 33.49 -6.98 -0.34
N SER A 161 32.84 -8.14 -0.28
CA SER A 161 32.18 -8.77 0.90
C SER A 161 30.95 -8.12 1.57
N VAL A 162 30.62 -6.84 1.34
CA VAL A 162 29.40 -6.23 1.91
C VAL A 162 28.20 -6.49 0.97
N GLN A 163 27.09 -7.01 1.51
CA GLN A 163 25.86 -7.18 0.74
C GLN A 163 25.44 -5.83 0.12
N LYS A 164 25.47 -5.74 -1.22
CA LYS A 164 25.18 -4.50 -1.94
C LYS A 164 23.73 -4.08 -1.70
N THR A 165 23.54 -2.99 -0.95
CA THR A 165 22.28 -2.28 -0.76
C THR A 165 21.72 -1.86 -2.12
N LYS A 166 20.57 -2.41 -2.54
CA LYS A 166 19.96 -2.08 -3.84
C LYS A 166 19.22 -0.73 -3.76
N ILE A 167 19.38 0.11 -4.77
CA ILE A 167 18.53 1.30 -4.93
C ILE A 167 17.28 0.89 -5.72
N TYR A 168 16.12 0.98 -5.08
CA TYR A 168 14.81 0.71 -5.67
C TYR A 168 14.19 1.98 -6.22
N SER A 169 13.46 1.87 -7.34
CA SER A 169 12.66 2.99 -7.82
C SER A 169 11.36 3.11 -7.03
N SER A 170 10.86 4.34 -6.90
CA SER A 170 9.57 4.57 -6.23
C SER A 170 8.42 3.82 -6.93
N LYS A 171 8.51 3.62 -8.25
CA LYS A 171 7.51 2.88 -9.03
C LYS A 171 7.55 1.37 -8.77
N GLU A 172 8.76 0.82 -8.62
CA GLU A 172 8.96 -0.60 -8.29
C GLU A 172 8.33 -0.93 -6.93
N LEU A 173 8.57 -0.09 -5.92
CA LEU A 173 7.97 -0.30 -4.59
C LEU A 173 6.46 -0.08 -4.56
N GLU A 174 5.96 0.90 -5.33
CA GLU A 174 4.52 1.10 -5.49
C GLU A 174 3.85 -0.14 -6.10
N VAL A 175 4.44 -0.76 -7.14
CA VAL A 175 3.92 -2.00 -7.72
C VAL A 175 4.04 -3.16 -6.72
N ALA A 176 5.19 -3.31 -6.06
CA ALA A 176 5.42 -4.42 -5.13
C ALA A 176 4.44 -4.43 -3.95
N THR A 177 4.05 -3.25 -3.48
CA THR A 177 3.15 -3.06 -2.33
C THR A 177 1.68 -2.86 -2.71
N ASP A 178 1.33 -3.04 -4.00
CA ASP A 178 -0.02 -2.79 -4.51
C ASP A 178 -0.53 -1.36 -4.18
N GLY A 179 0.32 -0.36 -4.43
CA GLY A 179 0.02 1.04 -4.14
C GLY A 179 0.08 1.40 -2.65
N PHE A 180 0.92 0.71 -1.86
CA PHE A 180 0.92 0.81 -0.39
C PHE A 180 -0.45 0.45 0.20
N ASN A 181 -1.01 -0.68 -0.21
CA ASN A 181 -2.31 -1.15 0.21
C ASN A 181 -2.38 -1.37 1.73
N VAL A 182 -3.41 -0.83 2.39
CA VAL A 182 -3.64 -0.96 3.84
C VAL A 182 -3.80 -2.42 4.29
N ASN A 183 -4.32 -3.29 3.42
CA ASN A 183 -4.46 -4.72 3.70
C ASN A 183 -3.13 -5.47 3.72
N ARG A 184 -2.04 -4.81 3.31
CA ARG A 184 -0.68 -5.35 3.31
C ARG A 184 0.19 -4.78 4.44
N ILE A 185 -0.40 -4.06 5.40
CA ILE A 185 0.35 -3.53 6.54
C ILE A 185 0.78 -4.68 7.46
N LEU A 186 2.08 -4.75 7.74
CA LEU A 186 2.69 -5.68 8.69
C LEU A 186 2.77 -5.09 10.09
N GLY A 187 2.96 -3.78 10.17
CA GLY A 187 3.05 -3.03 11.42
C GLY A 187 3.02 -1.53 11.17
N GLU A 188 2.55 -0.79 12.17
CA GLU A 188 2.39 0.66 12.13
C GLU A 188 2.81 1.24 13.50
N GLY A 189 3.66 2.27 13.49
CA GLY A 189 4.21 2.88 14.71
C GLY A 189 4.66 4.32 14.51
N GLY A 190 5.40 4.86 15.47
CA GLY A 190 5.93 6.23 15.44
C GLY A 190 6.87 6.49 14.27
N GLN A 191 7.72 5.50 13.93
CA GLN A 191 8.71 5.61 12.86
C GLN A 191 8.14 5.36 11.45
N GLY A 192 6.86 5.01 11.32
CA GLY A 192 6.23 4.79 10.01
C GLY A 192 5.29 3.59 9.93
N THR A 193 5.04 3.16 8.70
CA THR A 193 4.23 2.00 8.36
C THR A 193 5.07 1.02 7.53
N VAL A 194 5.01 -0.26 7.89
CA VAL A 194 5.71 -1.34 7.19
C VAL A 194 4.71 -2.13 6.36
N TYR A 195 4.95 -2.24 5.06
CA TYR A 195 4.09 -2.94 4.10
C TYR A 195 4.76 -4.23 3.61
N LYS A 196 3.97 -5.29 3.44
CA LYS A 196 4.38 -6.50 2.71
C LYS A 196 4.40 -6.20 1.22
N GLY A 197 5.54 -6.41 0.59
CA GLY A 197 5.74 -6.27 -0.86
C GLY A 197 6.12 -7.58 -1.52
N MET A 198 5.84 -7.69 -2.81
CA MET A 198 6.35 -8.76 -3.67
C MET A 198 7.03 -8.13 -4.89
N LEU A 199 8.34 -8.33 -5.03
CA LEU A 199 9.10 -7.86 -6.17
C LEU A 199 8.71 -8.64 -7.44
N THR A 200 9.07 -8.12 -8.61
CA THR A 200 8.77 -8.74 -9.91
C THR A 200 9.47 -10.09 -10.10
N ASP A 201 10.54 -10.36 -9.35
CA ASP A 201 11.25 -11.64 -9.31
C ASP A 201 10.62 -12.65 -8.32
N GLY A 202 9.50 -12.31 -7.69
CA GLY A 202 8.78 -13.15 -6.74
C GLY A 202 9.27 -13.05 -5.29
N ARG A 203 10.37 -12.32 -5.02
CA ARG A 203 10.86 -12.17 -3.64
C ARG A 203 9.89 -11.32 -2.81
N ILE A 204 9.57 -11.82 -1.61
CA ILE A 204 8.76 -11.09 -0.63
C ILE A 204 9.68 -10.18 0.18
N ILE A 205 9.25 -8.92 0.36
CA ILE A 205 10.01 -7.87 1.04
C ILE A 205 9.13 -7.15 2.08
N ALA A 206 9.77 -6.52 3.05
CA ALA A 206 9.14 -5.57 3.96
C ALA A 206 9.55 -4.14 3.60
N VAL A 207 8.58 -3.24 3.39
CA VAL A 207 8.80 -1.87 2.92
C VAL A 207 8.38 -0.89 4.01
N LYS A 208 9.35 -0.26 4.70
CA LYS A 208 9.10 0.75 5.75
C LYS A 208 9.03 2.13 5.12
N LYS A 209 7.88 2.78 5.30
CA LYS A 209 7.58 4.14 4.82
C LYS A 209 7.22 5.03 6.00
N SER A 210 8.00 6.08 6.25
CA SER A 210 7.74 7.05 7.32
C SER A 210 6.46 7.85 7.08
N LYS A 211 5.76 8.22 8.16
CA LYS A 211 4.47 8.92 8.12
C LYS A 211 4.58 10.44 8.03
N VAL A 212 5.57 11.03 8.71
CA VAL A 212 5.71 12.47 8.87
C VAL A 212 6.90 12.98 8.06
N VAL A 213 6.78 14.20 7.56
CA VAL A 213 7.86 14.92 6.89
C VAL A 213 8.55 15.77 7.96
N ASP A 214 9.67 15.31 8.48
CA ASP A 214 10.59 16.14 9.27
C ASP A 214 12.04 15.77 8.96
N GLU A 215 12.99 16.67 9.24
CA GLU A 215 14.42 16.44 9.07
C GLU A 215 14.94 15.31 9.97
N GLU A 216 14.38 15.15 11.17
CA GLU A 216 14.69 14.03 12.08
C GLU A 216 14.48 12.66 11.42
N ASN A 217 13.42 12.52 10.60
CA ASN A 217 13.14 11.27 9.88
C ASN A 217 14.22 10.95 8.81
N LEU A 218 14.89 11.97 8.28
CA LEU A 218 16.00 11.77 7.34
C LEU A 218 17.26 11.31 8.06
N GLU A 219 17.53 11.82 9.26
CA GLU A 219 18.65 11.37 10.09
C GLU A 219 18.47 9.91 10.54
N GLU A 220 17.27 9.54 11.01
CA GLU A 220 16.95 8.15 11.36
C GLU A 220 17.16 7.21 10.16
N PHE A 221 16.75 7.62 8.96
CA PHE A 221 17.00 6.87 7.74
C PHE A 221 18.50 6.69 7.45
N ILE A 222 19.27 7.79 7.46
CA ILE A 222 20.71 7.74 7.15
C ILE A 222 21.41 6.80 8.15
N ASN A 223 21.08 6.97 9.43
CA ASN A 223 21.63 6.16 10.50
C ASN A 223 21.27 4.67 10.33
N GLU A 224 20.00 4.35 10.04
CA GLU A 224 19.55 2.97 9.83
C GLU A 224 20.25 2.30 8.62
N VAL A 225 20.45 3.03 7.52
CA VAL A 225 21.23 2.53 6.37
C VAL A 225 22.69 2.27 6.74
N VAL A 226 23.34 3.22 7.40
CA VAL A 226 24.77 3.11 7.76
C VAL A 226 24.99 1.95 8.73
N ILE A 227 24.15 1.82 9.75
CA ILE A 227 24.20 0.74 10.75
C ILE A 227 23.98 -0.61 10.08
N LEU A 228 22.85 -0.78 9.38
CA LEU A 228 22.49 -2.09 8.83
C LEU A 228 23.37 -2.52 7.65
N SER A 229 23.98 -1.58 6.93
CA SER A 229 24.95 -1.92 5.87
C SER A 229 26.22 -2.58 6.38
N GLN A 230 26.56 -2.37 7.66
CA GLN A 230 27.77 -2.91 8.29
C GLN A 230 27.50 -4.17 9.12
N MET A 231 26.22 -4.54 9.28
CA MET A 231 25.83 -5.68 10.10
C MET A 231 25.67 -6.95 9.26
N ASN A 232 26.19 -8.05 9.80
CA ASN A 232 25.95 -9.37 9.25
C ASN A 232 25.78 -10.38 10.39
N HIS A 233 24.56 -10.47 10.91
CA HIS A 233 24.21 -11.38 12.00
C HIS A 233 22.86 -12.04 11.73
N ARG A 234 22.74 -13.34 12.00
CA ARG A 234 21.56 -14.14 11.64
C ARG A 234 20.28 -13.75 12.39
N ASN A 235 20.42 -13.12 13.56
CA ASN A 235 19.34 -12.67 14.42
C ASN A 235 19.18 -11.12 14.37
N VAL A 236 19.66 -10.48 13.31
CA VAL A 236 19.48 -9.04 13.03
C VAL A 236 18.87 -8.92 11.64
N VAL A 237 17.84 -8.08 11.49
CA VAL A 237 17.14 -7.93 10.21
C VAL A 237 18.07 -7.38 9.14
N LYS A 238 18.01 -7.98 7.95
CA LYS A 238 18.81 -7.55 6.82
C LYS A 238 18.13 -6.46 6.00
N LEU A 239 18.85 -5.35 5.82
CA LEU A 239 18.50 -4.31 4.86
C LEU A 239 18.83 -4.79 3.44
N LEU A 240 17.82 -4.86 2.56
CA LEU A 240 18.00 -5.22 1.16
C LEU A 240 18.27 -3.99 0.28
N GLY A 241 17.78 -2.83 0.70
CA GLY A 241 17.93 -1.61 -0.07
C GLY A 241 17.08 -0.44 0.40
N CYS A 242 17.06 0.61 -0.41
CA CYS A 242 16.27 1.80 -0.13
C CYS A 242 15.77 2.46 -1.43
N CYS A 243 14.77 3.33 -1.30
CA CYS A 243 14.33 4.24 -2.35
C CYS A 243 14.58 5.68 -1.91
N LEU A 244 15.31 6.43 -2.72
CA LEU A 244 15.73 7.81 -2.44
C LEU A 244 14.95 8.85 -3.25
N GLU A 245 14.04 8.41 -4.13
CA GLU A 245 13.27 9.28 -5.04
C GLU A 245 12.06 9.96 -4.39
N THR A 246 11.83 9.70 -3.09
CA THR A 246 10.70 10.19 -2.31
C THR A 246 11.14 11.28 -1.33
N GLN A 247 10.18 12.07 -0.84
CA GLN A 247 10.48 13.17 0.08
C GLN A 247 11.21 12.69 1.35
N VAL A 248 10.67 11.64 1.97
CA VAL A 248 11.37 10.83 2.97
C VAL A 248 11.73 9.51 2.30
N PRO A 249 12.99 9.05 2.37
CA PRO A 249 13.39 7.77 1.81
C PRO A 249 12.57 6.58 2.34
N ILE A 250 12.49 5.52 1.55
CA ILE A 250 11.80 4.28 1.91
C ILE A 250 12.85 3.19 2.10
N LEU A 251 12.74 2.40 3.17
CA LEU A 251 13.65 1.29 3.47
C LEU A 251 13.01 -0.04 3.05
N VAL A 252 13.84 -0.95 2.54
CA VAL A 252 13.43 -2.27 2.06
C VAL A 252 14.24 -3.33 2.78
N TYR A 253 13.56 -4.18 3.53
CA TYR A 253 14.14 -5.26 4.32
C TYR A 253 13.72 -6.61 3.78
N GLU A 254 14.41 -7.65 4.24
CA GLU A 254 13.92 -9.00 4.13
C GLU A 254 12.57 -9.14 4.87
N PHE A 255 11.71 -10.01 4.34
CA PHE A 255 10.43 -10.29 4.96
C PHE A 255 10.58 -11.41 6.00
N ILE A 256 10.23 -11.11 7.24
CA ILE A 256 10.19 -12.08 8.34
C ILE A 256 8.74 -12.54 8.54
N SER A 257 8.48 -13.83 8.36
CA SER A 257 7.15 -14.35 8.02
C SER A 257 6.16 -14.43 9.17
N ASN A 258 6.61 -14.76 10.39
CA ASN A 258 5.75 -15.03 11.53
C ASN A 258 5.42 -13.79 12.37
N GLY A 259 5.81 -12.59 11.93
CA GLY A 259 5.49 -11.34 12.62
C GLY A 259 6.32 -11.12 13.89
N ASN A 260 5.79 -10.37 14.87
CA ASN A 260 6.53 -10.01 16.08
C ASN A 260 6.20 -10.89 17.29
N LEU A 261 7.17 -10.98 18.21
CA LEU A 261 7.12 -11.77 19.44
C LEU A 261 5.97 -11.35 20.37
N TYR A 262 5.65 -10.06 20.43
CA TYR A 262 4.55 -9.51 21.25
C TYR A 262 3.23 -10.28 21.07
N LYS A 263 2.88 -10.62 19.81
CA LYS A 263 1.64 -11.37 19.50
C LYS A 263 1.64 -12.76 20.15
N TYR A 264 2.77 -13.45 20.16
CA TYR A 264 2.88 -14.81 20.70
C TYR A 264 2.89 -14.85 22.24
N ILE A 265 3.39 -13.78 22.88
CA ILE A 265 3.42 -13.69 24.33
C ILE A 265 2.03 -13.32 24.88
N HIS A 266 1.38 -12.30 24.31
CA HIS A 266 0.21 -11.65 24.94
C HIS A 266 -1.13 -11.90 24.27
N VAL A 267 -1.17 -12.32 23.01
CA VAL A 267 -2.43 -12.63 22.32
C VAL A 267 -2.62 -14.14 22.40
N GLN A 268 -3.69 -14.56 23.06
CA GLN A 268 -4.06 -15.97 23.10
C GLN A 268 -4.41 -16.42 21.67
N ASN A 269 -3.66 -17.40 21.19
CA ASN A 269 -3.94 -18.12 19.96
C ASN A 269 -4.04 -19.60 20.34
N ASP A 270 -5.24 -20.16 20.25
CA ASP A 270 -5.50 -21.54 20.65
C ASP A 270 -4.76 -22.54 19.75
N ASP A 271 -4.40 -22.14 18.53
CA ASP A 271 -3.72 -23.00 17.55
C ASP A 271 -2.20 -23.05 17.72
N PHE A 272 -1.59 -22.14 18.49
CA PHE A 272 -0.14 -22.09 18.66
C PHE A 272 0.29 -21.51 20.01
N LEU A 273 0.97 -22.33 20.81
CA LEU A 273 1.49 -21.95 22.11
C LEU A 273 3.01 -21.87 22.09
N LEU A 274 3.54 -20.73 22.53
CA LEU A 274 4.98 -20.53 22.68
C LEU A 274 5.48 -21.30 23.92
N SER A 275 6.05 -22.49 23.69
CA SER A 275 6.57 -23.37 24.74
C SER A 275 7.75 -22.74 25.50
N TRP A 276 8.05 -23.27 26.69
CA TRP A 276 9.19 -22.81 27.49
C TRP A 276 10.52 -22.88 26.72
N GLU A 277 10.78 -23.99 26.04
CA GLU A 277 11.98 -24.17 25.22
C GLU A 277 12.09 -23.10 24.12
N MET A 278 10.98 -22.80 23.42
CA MET A 278 10.96 -21.75 22.41
C MET A 278 11.25 -20.37 23.01
N ARG A 279 10.69 -20.06 24.18
CA ARG A 279 10.94 -18.80 24.89
C ARG A 279 12.39 -18.65 25.28
N LEU A 280 13.00 -19.69 25.83
CA LEU A 280 14.40 -19.69 26.26
C LEU A 280 15.34 -19.56 25.05
N ARG A 281 15.05 -20.27 23.95
CA ARG A 281 15.77 -20.14 22.69
C ARG A 281 15.70 -18.71 22.12
N ILE A 282 14.51 -18.11 22.10
CA ILE A 282 14.31 -16.72 21.67
C ILE A 282 15.14 -15.76 22.54
N ALA A 283 15.13 -15.95 23.87
CA ALA A 283 15.94 -15.14 24.78
C ALA A 283 17.44 -15.22 24.46
N ILE A 284 17.97 -16.42 24.20
CA ILE A 284 19.38 -16.63 23.83
C ILE A 284 19.71 -15.95 22.51
N GLU A 285 18.86 -16.12 21.49
CA GLU A 285 19.09 -15.54 20.16
C GLU A 285 19.11 -14.01 20.19
N VAL A 286 18.19 -13.40 20.95
CA VAL A 286 18.13 -11.95 21.13
C VAL A 286 19.32 -11.47 21.96
N ALA A 287 19.68 -12.18 23.03
CA ALA A 287 20.84 -11.85 23.86
C ALA A 287 22.15 -11.90 23.05
N GLY A 288 22.33 -12.95 22.25
CA GLY A 288 23.49 -13.13 21.38
C GLY A 288 23.57 -12.05 20.30
N ALA A 289 22.43 -11.69 19.69
CA ALA A 289 22.37 -10.58 18.75
C ALA A 289 22.81 -9.25 19.41
N LEU A 290 22.27 -8.92 20.59
CA LEU A 290 22.65 -7.71 21.33
C LEU A 290 24.11 -7.74 21.76
N SER A 291 24.62 -8.88 22.21
CA SER A 291 26.05 -9.05 22.50
C SER A 291 26.92 -8.79 21.28
N TYR A 292 26.47 -9.19 20.09
CA TYR A 292 27.15 -8.87 18.84
C TYR A 292 27.15 -7.36 18.58
N LEU A 293 26.00 -6.69 18.70
CA LEU A 293 25.89 -5.24 18.48
C LEU A 293 26.77 -4.44 19.44
N HIS A 294 26.83 -4.82 20.71
CA HIS A 294 27.55 -4.08 21.74
C HIS A 294 29.06 -4.29 21.73
N SER A 295 29.54 -5.47 21.31
CA SER A 295 30.93 -5.86 21.56
C SER A 295 31.67 -6.55 20.43
N ALA A 296 30.97 -7.13 19.44
CA ALA A 296 31.62 -7.86 18.34
C ALA A 296 31.53 -7.15 16.99
N ALA A 297 30.64 -6.16 16.86
CA ALA A 297 30.62 -5.25 15.72
C ALA A 297 31.91 -4.39 15.69
N SER A 298 32.28 -3.93 14.49
CA SER A 298 33.45 -3.04 14.29
C SER A 298 33.35 -1.74 15.08
N ILE A 299 32.13 -1.23 15.23
CA ILE A 299 31.78 -0.07 16.05
C ILE A 299 30.63 -0.50 16.96
N PRO A 300 30.71 -0.28 18.29
CA PRO A 300 29.60 -0.59 19.19
C PRO A 300 28.32 0.14 18.80
N ILE A 301 27.21 -0.60 18.73
CA ILE A 301 25.92 -0.09 18.32
C ILE A 301 24.89 -0.36 19.42
N TYR A 302 24.28 0.70 19.92
CA TYR A 302 23.21 0.64 20.91
C TYR A 302 21.86 0.71 20.22
N HIS A 303 20.98 -0.23 20.50
CA HIS A 303 19.72 -0.38 19.78
C HIS A 303 18.70 0.68 20.18
N ARG A 304 18.58 0.96 21.48
CA ARG A 304 17.73 2.01 22.12
C ARG A 304 16.22 1.76 22.13
N ASP A 305 15.71 0.82 21.34
CA ASP A 305 14.28 0.47 21.35
C ASP A 305 14.04 -1.06 21.34
N ILE A 306 14.68 -1.78 22.27
CA ILE A 306 14.46 -3.22 22.46
C ILE A 306 13.12 -3.47 23.15
N LYS A 307 12.26 -4.25 22.49
CA LYS A 307 10.92 -4.63 22.97
C LYS A 307 10.39 -5.81 22.17
N SER A 308 9.38 -6.50 22.71
CA SER A 308 8.77 -7.67 22.06
C SER A 308 8.10 -7.36 20.72
N THR A 309 7.73 -6.11 20.41
CA THR A 309 7.21 -5.72 19.07
C THR A 309 8.29 -5.58 18.00
N ASN A 310 9.55 -5.36 18.41
CA ASN A 310 10.70 -5.18 17.51
C ASN A 310 11.55 -6.46 17.37
N ILE A 311 11.16 -7.54 18.06
CA ILE A 311 11.70 -8.88 17.87
C ILE A 311 10.75 -9.64 16.95
N LEU A 312 11.20 -9.94 15.74
CA LEU A 312 10.44 -10.69 14.73
C LEU A 312 10.77 -12.17 14.77
N LEU A 313 9.85 -13.02 14.31
CA LEU A 313 10.03 -14.47 14.23
C LEU A 313 10.03 -14.93 12.78
N ASP A 314 11.06 -15.66 12.37
CA ASP A 314 11.13 -16.26 11.03
C ASP A 314 10.24 -17.51 10.90
N GLU A 315 10.29 -18.17 9.74
CA GLU A 315 9.53 -19.38 9.42
C GLU A 315 9.79 -20.56 10.36
N LYS A 316 10.94 -20.58 11.05
CA LYS A 316 11.33 -21.59 12.05
C LYS A 316 11.20 -21.06 13.48
N TYR A 317 10.53 -19.92 13.66
CA TYR A 317 10.38 -19.22 14.93
C TYR A 317 11.72 -18.86 15.59
N ARG A 318 12.73 -18.55 14.76
CA ARG A 318 13.99 -17.93 15.20
C ARG A 318 13.78 -16.43 15.34
N ALA A 319 14.41 -15.84 16.35
CA ALA A 319 14.24 -14.44 16.70
C ALA A 319 15.16 -13.53 15.88
N THR A 320 14.62 -12.44 15.37
CA THR A 320 15.38 -11.44 14.59
C THR A 320 15.06 -10.05 15.11
N ILE A 321 16.09 -9.33 15.57
CA ILE A 321 15.95 -7.94 16.01
C ILE A 321 15.72 -7.05 14.79
N SER A 322 14.77 -6.13 14.90
CA SER A 322 14.38 -5.18 13.87
C SER A 322 14.24 -3.77 14.43
N ASP A 323 14.08 -2.80 13.52
CA ASP A 323 13.79 -1.39 13.82
C ASP A 323 14.97 -0.60 14.42
N PHE A 324 15.96 -0.30 13.58
CA PHE A 324 17.22 0.34 13.96
C PHE A 324 17.21 1.88 13.82
N GLY A 325 16.05 2.50 13.58
CA GLY A 325 15.95 3.96 13.37
C GLY A 325 16.42 4.78 14.59
N SER A 326 16.15 4.27 15.80
CA SER A 326 16.58 4.91 17.06
C SER A 326 18.02 4.56 17.44
N SER A 327 18.63 3.56 16.81
CA SER A 327 19.94 3.03 17.20
C SER A 327 21.06 4.03 16.98
N ARG A 328 22.19 3.91 17.65
CA ARG A 328 23.34 4.81 17.46
C ARG A 328 24.66 4.05 17.57
N SER A 329 25.61 4.39 16.70
CA SER A 329 27.00 3.98 16.81
C SER A 329 27.75 4.88 17.78
N ILE A 330 28.56 4.31 18.66
CA ILE A 330 29.35 5.06 19.64
C ILE A 330 30.83 5.04 19.24
N ALA A 331 31.48 6.20 19.29
CA ALA A 331 32.91 6.30 19.04
C ALA A 331 33.68 5.54 20.13
N ILE A 332 34.84 4.96 19.78
CA ILE A 332 35.61 4.06 20.65
C ILE A 332 36.00 4.71 21.98
N ASP A 333 36.10 6.03 22.04
CA ASP A 333 36.47 6.83 23.20
C ASP A 333 35.28 7.25 24.10
N GLN A 334 34.04 6.93 23.70
CA GLN A 334 32.84 7.30 24.43
C GLN A 334 32.22 6.08 25.14
N THR A 335 31.90 6.26 26.42
CA THR A 335 31.25 5.21 27.24
C THR A 335 29.72 5.35 27.28
N HIS A 336 29.19 6.52 26.93
CA HIS A 336 27.76 6.83 26.97
C HIS A 336 27.39 7.83 25.88
N LEU A 337 26.09 7.86 25.54
CA LEU A 337 25.50 8.82 24.63
C LEU A 337 24.60 9.79 25.40
N THR A 338 24.95 11.08 25.39
CA THR A 338 24.09 12.14 25.92
C THR A 338 23.16 12.63 24.81
N THR A 339 21.88 12.31 24.89
CA THR A 339 20.88 12.59 23.85
C THR A 339 19.49 12.76 24.44
N HIS A 340 18.54 13.31 23.67
CA HIS A 340 17.15 13.38 24.09
C HIS A 340 16.63 11.99 24.46
N VAL A 341 15.85 11.91 25.54
CA VAL A 341 15.29 10.66 26.02
C VAL A 341 14.33 10.10 24.96
N GLN A 342 14.66 8.91 24.44
CA GLN A 342 13.89 8.21 23.43
C GLN A 342 13.83 6.73 23.78
N GLY A 343 12.66 6.12 23.59
CA GLY A 343 12.43 4.70 23.84
C GLY A 343 10.95 4.43 24.14
N THR A 344 10.61 3.17 24.34
CA THR A 344 9.22 2.77 24.59
C THR A 344 8.92 2.71 26.08
N PHE A 345 7.84 3.39 26.49
CA PHE A 345 7.36 3.36 27.88
C PHE A 345 7.08 1.92 28.33
N GLY A 346 7.56 1.55 29.52
CA GLY A 346 7.53 0.17 30.03
C GLY A 346 8.84 -0.61 29.82
N TYR A 347 9.63 -0.27 28.80
CA TYR A 347 10.97 -0.82 28.54
C TYR A 347 12.09 0.15 28.91
N LEU A 348 11.77 1.44 29.00
CA LEU A 348 12.74 2.51 29.20
C LEU A 348 13.51 2.35 30.51
N ASP A 349 14.84 2.40 30.40
CA ASP A 349 15.76 2.38 31.53
C ASP A 349 15.55 3.62 32.44
N PRO A 350 15.23 3.43 33.73
CA PRO A 350 15.02 4.53 34.66
C PRO A 350 16.28 5.38 34.90
N GLU A 351 17.47 4.80 34.84
CA GLU A 351 18.73 5.54 35.00
C GLU A 351 18.98 6.45 33.79
N TYR A 352 18.77 5.94 32.58
CA TYR A 352 18.81 6.74 31.35
C TYR A 352 17.76 7.85 31.37
N PHE A 353 16.52 7.55 31.79
CA PHE A 353 15.46 8.55 31.87
C PHE A 353 15.83 9.73 32.78
N GLN A 354 16.52 9.47 33.89
CA GLN A 354 16.93 10.50 34.85
C GLN A 354 18.20 11.25 34.41
N SER A 355 19.19 10.53 33.89
CA SER A 355 20.51 11.09 33.56
C SER A 355 20.61 11.66 32.13
N SER A 356 19.70 11.27 31.24
CA SER A 356 19.82 11.45 29.78
C SER A 356 21.07 10.82 29.16
N GLN A 357 21.76 9.93 29.88
CA GLN A 357 22.93 9.19 29.41
C GLN A 357 22.55 7.76 29.04
N PHE A 358 22.54 7.45 27.75
CA PHE A 358 22.28 6.09 27.27
C PHE A 358 23.57 5.29 27.24
N THR A 359 23.54 4.07 27.76
CA THR A 359 24.68 3.12 27.77
C THR A 359 24.25 1.77 27.20
N GLU A 360 25.21 0.87 26.98
CA GLU A 360 24.92 -0.53 26.64
C GLU A 360 24.03 -1.19 27.71
N LYS A 361 24.13 -0.73 28.97
CA LYS A 361 23.32 -1.22 30.10
C LYS A 361 21.86 -0.79 30.02
N SER A 362 21.53 0.23 29.23
CA SER A 362 20.14 0.64 29.00
C SER A 362 19.42 -0.33 28.06
N ASP A 363 20.12 -0.89 27.07
CA ASP A 363 19.61 -2.02 26.26
C ASP A 363 19.47 -3.29 27.13
N VAL A 364 20.40 -3.55 28.07
CA VAL A 364 20.30 -4.67 29.02
C VAL A 364 19.03 -4.59 29.87
N TYR A 365 18.69 -3.40 30.37
CA TYR A 365 17.44 -3.19 31.12
C TYR A 365 16.21 -3.50 30.27
N SER A 366 16.18 -2.96 29.04
CA SER A 366 15.08 -3.20 28.09
C SER A 366 14.92 -4.69 27.76
N PHE A 367 16.03 -5.42 27.58
CA PHE A 367 16.02 -6.87 27.42
C PHE A 367 15.56 -7.61 28.69
N GLY A 368 15.90 -7.10 29.87
CA GLY A 368 15.39 -7.59 31.15
C GLY A 368 13.86 -7.58 31.21
N VAL A 369 13.22 -6.54 30.68
CA VAL A 369 11.75 -6.48 30.57
C VAL A 369 11.24 -7.57 29.62
N VAL A 370 11.89 -7.79 28.48
CA VAL A 370 11.54 -8.87 27.54
C VAL A 370 11.66 -10.26 28.20
N LEU A 371 12.68 -10.50 29.02
CA LEU A 371 12.78 -11.75 29.80
C LEU A 371 11.59 -11.93 30.73
N VAL A 372 11.13 -10.88 31.40
CA VAL A 372 9.96 -10.94 32.28
C VAL A 372 8.66 -11.14 31.49
N GLU A 373 8.53 -10.54 30.30
CA GLU A 373 7.41 -10.83 29.39
C GLU A 373 7.40 -12.33 29.01
N LEU A 374 8.56 -12.88 28.66
CA LEU A 374 8.70 -14.31 28.33
C LEU A 374 8.38 -15.21 29.52
N LEU A 375 8.74 -14.84 30.76
CA LEU A 375 8.41 -15.64 31.95
C LEU A 375 6.92 -15.58 32.31
N SER A 376 6.30 -14.41 32.18
CA SER A 376 4.99 -14.13 32.76
C SER A 376 3.82 -14.15 31.78
N GLY A 377 4.08 -13.97 30.48
CA GLY A 377 3.03 -13.73 29.50
C GLY A 377 2.34 -12.36 29.65
N LYS A 378 2.73 -11.52 30.62
CA LYS A 378 2.08 -10.24 30.94
C LYS A 378 2.68 -9.10 30.15
N LYS A 379 1.84 -8.12 29.81
CA LYS A 379 2.27 -6.91 29.09
C LYS A 379 3.21 -6.05 29.97
N PRO A 380 4.17 -5.31 29.37
CA PRO A 380 5.12 -4.45 30.10
C PRO A 380 4.45 -3.42 31.01
N ILE A 381 3.27 -2.96 30.60
CA ILE A 381 2.39 -2.12 31.37
C ILE A 381 1.03 -2.79 31.37
N PHE A 382 0.48 -3.02 32.56
CA PHE A 382 -0.83 -3.61 32.73
C PHE A 382 -1.65 -2.82 33.74
N SER A 383 -2.97 -2.77 33.51
CA SER A 383 -3.90 -2.11 34.43
C SER A 383 -4.10 -3.00 35.65
N ALA A 384 -3.69 -2.52 36.82
CA ALA A 384 -4.02 -3.16 38.09
C ALA A 384 -5.42 -2.76 38.57
N SER A 385 -5.90 -1.60 38.12
CA SER A 385 -7.27 -1.11 38.27
C SER A 385 -7.62 -0.17 37.10
N PRO A 386 -8.87 0.28 36.95
CA PRO A 386 -9.25 1.25 35.91
C PRO A 386 -8.48 2.58 35.98
N THR A 387 -7.91 2.91 37.15
CA THR A 387 -7.22 4.18 37.42
C THR A 387 -5.72 4.04 37.68
N GLU A 388 -5.19 2.81 37.78
CA GLU A 388 -3.80 2.55 38.14
C GLU A 388 -3.14 1.57 37.15
N SER A 389 -2.16 2.05 36.41
CA SER A 389 -1.27 1.24 35.60
C SER A 389 -0.03 0.85 36.41
N ARG A 390 0.40 -0.41 36.27
CA ARG A 390 1.62 -0.91 36.93
C ARG A 390 2.67 -1.31 35.90
N SER A 391 3.91 -1.00 36.24
CA SER A 391 5.11 -1.45 35.51
C SER A 391 5.38 -2.92 35.82
N LEU A 392 5.50 -3.74 34.78
CA LEU A 392 5.85 -5.16 34.89
C LEU A 392 7.22 -5.35 35.54
N ALA A 393 8.20 -4.54 35.16
CA ALA A 393 9.54 -4.59 35.72
C ALA A 393 9.51 -4.37 37.24
N THR A 394 8.82 -3.32 37.69
CA THR A 394 8.72 -2.98 39.12
C THR A 394 7.98 -4.07 39.90
N HIS A 395 6.85 -4.57 39.37
CA HIS A 395 6.09 -5.63 40.02
C HIS A 395 6.89 -6.94 40.13
N PHE A 396 7.63 -7.29 39.07
CA PHE A 396 8.49 -8.46 39.07
C PHE A 396 9.61 -8.36 40.11
N ILE A 397 10.27 -7.20 40.21
CA ILE A 397 11.33 -6.99 41.21
C ILE A 397 10.80 -7.15 42.63
N MET A 398 9.63 -6.58 42.95
CA MET A 398 8.97 -6.77 44.26
C MET A 398 8.72 -8.25 44.57
N LEU A 399 8.18 -9.01 43.61
CA LEU A 399 7.96 -10.45 43.81
C LEU A 399 9.26 -11.22 43.97
N MET A 400 10.33 -10.83 43.28
CA MET A 400 11.63 -11.47 43.42
C MET A 400 12.29 -11.17 44.78
N GLU A 401 12.05 -10.00 45.38
CA GLU A 401 12.50 -9.66 46.74
C GLU A 401 11.78 -10.50 47.79
N ASP A 402 10.48 -10.76 47.57
CA ASP A 402 9.66 -11.62 48.44
C ASP A 402 9.83 -13.13 48.19
N ASN A 403 10.70 -13.55 47.27
CA ASN A 403 10.86 -14.94 46.80
C ASN A 403 9.58 -15.57 46.21
N ARG A 404 8.73 -14.75 45.57
CA ARG A 404 7.43 -15.11 45.00
C ARG A 404 7.43 -15.17 43.48
N LEU A 405 8.55 -15.59 42.87
CA LEU A 405 8.69 -15.72 41.41
C LEU A 405 7.55 -16.55 40.78
N PHE A 406 7.15 -17.65 41.40
CA PHE A 406 6.12 -18.54 40.86
C PHE A 406 4.73 -17.89 40.77
N ASP A 407 4.48 -16.77 41.45
CA ASP A 407 3.18 -16.08 41.42
C ASP A 407 2.96 -15.32 40.10
N ILE A 408 4.02 -14.93 39.40
CA ILE A 408 3.94 -14.16 38.14
C ILE A 408 4.08 -15.01 36.88
N LEU A 409 4.55 -16.25 37.00
CA LEU A 409 4.80 -17.11 35.85
C LEU A 409 3.53 -17.40 35.07
N ASP A 410 3.69 -17.45 33.74
CA ASP A 410 2.69 -17.94 32.82
C ASP A 410 2.36 -19.41 33.14
N ALA A 411 1.09 -19.81 33.09
CA ALA A 411 0.68 -21.20 33.33
C ALA A 411 1.43 -22.18 32.42
N ARG A 412 1.68 -21.78 31.16
CA ARG A 412 2.41 -22.56 30.16
C ARG A 412 3.87 -22.80 30.56
N VAL A 413 4.46 -21.85 31.28
CA VAL A 413 5.81 -21.98 31.84
C VAL A 413 5.75 -22.92 33.06
N LYS A 414 4.80 -22.72 33.98
CA LYS A 414 4.66 -23.54 35.20
C LYS A 414 4.52 -25.04 34.93
N GLU A 415 3.80 -25.42 33.89
CA GLU A 415 3.50 -26.84 33.61
C GLU A 415 4.65 -27.60 32.95
N HIS A 416 5.54 -26.91 32.22
CA HIS A 416 6.50 -27.55 31.30
C HIS A 416 7.96 -27.12 31.54
N CYS A 417 8.26 -26.43 32.65
CA CYS A 417 9.61 -25.96 32.96
C CYS A 417 10.26 -26.75 34.11
N HIS A 418 11.58 -26.84 34.10
CA HIS A 418 12.34 -27.20 35.29
C HIS A 418 12.41 -25.99 36.23
N ASN A 419 11.99 -26.15 37.48
CA ASN A 419 11.97 -25.05 38.46
C ASN A 419 13.34 -24.36 38.58
N GLU A 420 14.44 -25.10 38.46
CA GLU A 420 15.80 -24.55 38.51
C GLU A 420 16.10 -23.60 37.34
N GLU A 421 15.69 -23.95 36.11
CA GLU A 421 15.89 -23.11 34.93
C GLU A 421 15.12 -21.79 35.07
N VAL A 422 13.86 -21.86 35.50
CA VAL A 422 13.03 -20.67 35.67
C VAL A 422 13.56 -19.78 36.78
N VAL A 423 14.03 -20.35 37.88
CA VAL A 423 14.69 -19.59 38.96
C VAL A 423 15.97 -18.94 38.45
N ALA A 424 16.77 -19.63 37.63
CA ALA A 424 17.99 -19.07 37.04
C ALA A 424 17.67 -17.90 36.09
N VAL A 425 16.72 -18.07 35.17
CA VAL A 425 16.28 -17.02 34.23
C VAL A 425 15.64 -15.85 34.98
N GLY A 426 14.83 -16.10 36.01
CA GLY A 426 14.25 -15.06 36.85
C GLY A 426 15.30 -14.25 37.61
N ASN A 427 16.31 -14.92 38.17
CA ASN A 427 17.45 -14.24 38.80
C ASN A 427 18.27 -13.40 37.82
N LEU A 428 18.46 -13.91 36.60
CA LEU A 428 19.13 -13.16 35.54
C LEU A 428 18.32 -11.92 35.14
N ALA A 429 17.01 -12.05 34.94
CA ALA A 429 16.12 -10.94 34.65
C ALA A 429 16.17 -9.87 35.75
N ARG A 430 16.17 -10.27 37.03
CA ARG A 430 16.37 -9.36 38.18
C ARG A 430 17.69 -8.60 38.10
N LYS A 431 18.80 -9.26 37.73
CA LYS A 431 20.10 -8.59 37.55
C LYS A 431 20.07 -7.58 36.40
N CYS A 432 19.44 -7.92 35.27
CA CYS A 432 19.27 -7.00 34.13
C CYS A 432 18.45 -5.76 34.49
N LEU A 433 17.44 -5.92 35.36
CA LEU A 433 16.53 -4.85 35.78
C LEU A 433 17.02 -4.03 37.00
N ASN A 434 18.31 -4.16 37.37
CA ASN A 434 18.86 -3.38 38.48
C ASN A 434 18.74 -1.87 38.21
N LEU A 435 18.36 -1.07 39.21
CA LEU A 435 18.23 0.38 39.06
C LEU A 435 19.58 1.07 38.79
N ASN A 436 20.68 0.47 39.24
CA ASN A 436 22.03 0.93 38.95
C ASN A 436 22.64 0.10 37.81
N GLY A 437 22.86 0.73 36.67
CA GLY A 437 23.39 0.15 35.44
C GLY A 437 24.78 -0.48 35.61
N LYS A 438 25.59 -0.01 36.57
CA LYS A 438 26.89 -0.63 36.88
C LYS A 438 26.74 -2.05 37.42
N ASN A 439 25.63 -2.35 38.09
CA ASN A 439 25.34 -3.66 38.65
C ASN A 439 24.64 -4.61 37.65
N ARG A 440 24.23 -4.08 36.48
CA ARG A 440 23.67 -4.92 35.41
C ARG A 440 24.80 -5.71 34.73
N PRO A 441 24.56 -6.95 34.30
CA PRO A 441 25.53 -7.69 33.48
C PRO A 441 25.68 -7.05 32.09
N THR A 442 26.73 -7.40 31.38
CA THR A 442 26.87 -7.16 29.94
C THR A 442 26.03 -8.16 29.15
N MET A 443 25.65 -7.83 27.91
CA MET A 443 24.89 -8.77 27.07
C MET A 443 25.67 -10.06 26.75
N LYS A 444 27.00 -10.01 26.77
CA LYS A 444 27.85 -11.21 26.66
C LYS A 444 27.70 -12.14 27.86
N GLU A 445 27.71 -11.60 29.07
CA GLU A 445 27.48 -12.37 30.30
C GLU A 445 26.05 -12.92 30.35
N VAL A 446 25.05 -12.12 29.94
CA VAL A 446 23.66 -12.55 29.82
C VAL A 446 23.52 -13.73 28.87
N THR A 447 24.14 -13.66 27.68
CA THR A 447 24.12 -14.75 26.69
C THR A 447 24.74 -16.01 27.27
N THR A 448 25.92 -15.89 27.88
CA THR A 448 26.64 -17.02 28.50
C THR A 448 25.81 -17.69 29.59
N GLU A 449 25.13 -16.90 30.43
CA GLU A 449 24.30 -17.44 31.51
C GLU A 449 23.06 -18.17 30.97
N LEU A 450 22.39 -17.62 29.95
CA LEU A 450 21.24 -18.29 29.32
C LEU A 450 21.63 -19.59 28.61
N GLU A 451 22.79 -19.62 27.92
CA GLU A 451 23.30 -20.85 27.29
C GLU A 451 23.62 -21.95 28.33
N ARG A 452 24.15 -21.57 29.50
CA ARG A 452 24.38 -22.52 30.61
C ARG A 452 23.09 -23.12 31.15
N VAL A 453 22.00 -22.35 31.19
CA VAL A 453 20.69 -22.85 31.64
C VAL A 453 20.22 -23.98 30.73
N ILE A 454 20.31 -23.82 29.40
CA ILE A 454 19.94 -24.89 28.44
C ILE A 454 20.83 -26.13 28.61
N GLN A 455 22.15 -25.96 28.71
CA GLN A 455 23.07 -27.10 28.81
C GLN A 455 22.81 -27.96 30.05
N LYS A 456 22.45 -27.33 31.18
CA LYS A 456 22.07 -28.05 32.39
C LYS A 456 20.74 -28.78 32.24
N GLY A 457 19.74 -28.17 31.60
CA GLY A 457 18.46 -28.80 31.30
C GLY A 457 18.59 -30.06 30.46
N SER A 458 19.43 -30.01 29.42
CA SER A 458 19.69 -31.14 28.52
C SER A 458 20.41 -32.30 29.21
N ASN A 459 21.38 -32.03 30.09
CA ASN A 459 22.06 -33.08 30.86
C ASN A 459 21.11 -33.75 31.86
N VAL A 460 20.22 -32.99 32.51
CA VAL A 460 19.21 -33.55 33.42
C VAL A 460 18.21 -34.44 32.66
N GLN A 461 17.82 -34.09 31.43
CA GLN A 461 16.95 -34.94 30.60
C GLN A 461 17.62 -36.25 30.17
N GLN A 462 18.91 -36.23 29.84
CA GLN A 462 19.68 -37.44 29.55
C GLN A 462 19.80 -38.33 30.78
N ASP A 463 20.16 -37.78 31.94
CA ASP A 463 20.25 -38.52 33.21
C ASP A 463 18.89 -39.09 33.64
N SER A 464 17.78 -38.38 33.35
CA SER A 464 16.42 -38.85 33.65
C SER A 464 16.01 -40.03 32.76
N GLN A 465 16.30 -39.95 31.46
CA GLN A 465 15.99 -41.02 30.50
C GLN A 465 16.88 -42.24 30.69
N GLU A 466 18.16 -42.07 31.03
CA GLU A 466 19.04 -43.18 31.40
C GLU A 466 18.56 -43.86 32.68
N ASN A 467 18.16 -43.10 33.70
CA ASN A 467 17.62 -43.67 34.94
C ASN A 467 16.27 -44.39 34.74
N GLU A 468 15.37 -43.86 33.90
CA GLU A 468 14.12 -44.56 33.54
C GLU A 468 14.39 -45.84 32.75
N SER A 469 15.36 -45.82 31.83
CA SER A 469 15.81 -47.01 31.08
C SER A 469 16.42 -48.06 32.01
N ILE A 470 17.26 -47.66 32.96
CA ILE A 470 17.89 -48.56 33.94
C ILE A 470 16.84 -49.17 34.88
N MET A 471 15.83 -48.39 35.30
CA MET A 471 14.73 -48.89 36.14
C MET A 471 13.80 -49.84 35.36
N ALA A 472 13.58 -49.61 34.06
CA ALA A 472 12.86 -50.53 33.20
C ALA A 472 13.62 -51.86 32.99
N ASP A 473 14.93 -51.80 32.78
CA ASP A 473 15.78 -52.98 32.66
C ASP A 473 15.85 -53.79 33.97
N LEU A 474 16.00 -53.12 35.12
CA LEU A 474 15.96 -53.77 36.44
C LEU A 474 14.61 -54.44 36.72
N SER A 475 13.50 -53.82 36.29
CA SER A 475 12.15 -54.39 36.40
C SER A 475 11.99 -55.65 35.54
N MET A 476 12.48 -55.64 34.29
CA MET A 476 12.48 -56.81 33.42
C MET A 476 13.35 -57.94 33.98
N GLN A 477 14.50 -57.61 34.57
CA GLN A 477 15.40 -58.58 35.19
C GLN A 477 14.79 -59.19 36.46
N TYR A 478 14.08 -58.39 37.26
CA TYR A 478 13.37 -58.86 38.46
C TYR A 478 12.19 -59.79 38.11
N MET A 479 11.45 -59.48 37.03
CA MET A 479 10.37 -60.35 36.54
C MET A 479 10.90 -61.68 35.95
N GLY A 480 12.07 -61.65 35.31
CA GLY A 480 12.78 -62.87 34.86
C GLY A 480 13.22 -63.77 36.01
N CYS A 481 13.75 -63.20 37.10
CA CYS A 481 14.12 -63.96 38.29
C CYS A 481 12.91 -64.60 39.01
N ILE A 482 11.72 -63.99 38.94
CA ILE A 482 10.48 -64.55 39.51
C ILE A 482 9.94 -65.71 38.66
N SER A 483 10.16 -65.70 37.34
CA SER A 483 9.77 -66.84 36.48
C SER A 483 10.65 -68.07 36.66
N ASP A 484 11.93 -67.90 37.04
CA ASP A 484 12.85 -69.02 37.26
C ASP A 484 12.63 -69.70 38.62
N ILE A 485 12.19 -68.96 39.65
CA ILE A 485 11.89 -69.52 40.99
C ILE A 485 10.61 -70.39 40.98
N ASN A 486 9.67 -70.13 40.07
CA ASN A 486 8.42 -70.90 39.98
C ASN A 486 8.51 -72.17 39.12
N ASN A 487 9.67 -72.46 38.52
CA ASN A 487 9.90 -73.68 37.74
C ASN A 487 10.68 -74.77 38.50
N ASP A 488 11.14 -74.51 39.72
CA ASP A 488 11.89 -75.45 40.58
C ASP A 488 11.13 -75.83 41.88
N LEU A 489 9.79 -75.73 41.89
CA LEU A 489 8.91 -76.14 43.00
C LEU A 489 7.97 -77.29 42.63
#